data_AF-A0A923PS22-F1
#
_entry.id   AF-A0A923PS22-F1
#
_cell.length_a   1.000
_cell.length_b   1.000
_cell.length_c   1.000
_cell.angle_alpha   90.00
_cell.angle_beta   90.00
_cell.angle_gamma   90.00
#
_symmetry.space_group_name_H-M   'P 1'
#
loop_
_entity.id
_entity.type
_entity.pdbx_description
1 polymer ?
#
loop_
_entity_poly.entity_id
_entity_poly.type
_entity_poly.pdbx_seq_one_letter_code
_entity_poly.pdbx_strand_id
1 'polypeptide(L)'
;MSGLLTYGRMAEAHWREYCPRIVRTLENQDRSQAALLEAQERTLDEMEILMRQFRRQGLNPQQTHDQAWELVREKYILLPPERAK
;
A
#
# COMPACT_ATOMS: atom_id res chain seq x y z
N MET A 1 13.51 -8.72 -12.27
CA MET A 1 13.50 -8.72 -10.80
C MET A 1 12.72 -7.49 -10.36
N SER A 2 11.45 -7.64 -10.02
CA SER A 2 10.65 -6.54 -9.48
C SER A 2 11.00 -6.40 -8.00
N GLY A 3 11.88 -5.45 -7.68
CA GLY A 3 12.22 -5.12 -6.30
C GLY A 3 11.11 -4.32 -5.61
N LEU A 4 11.10 -4.31 -4.28
CA LEU A 4 10.23 -3.41 -3.52
C LEU A 4 10.62 -1.95 -3.81
N LEU A 5 9.68 -1.19 -4.38
CA LEU A 5 9.76 0.24 -4.57
C LEU A 5 9.35 0.97 -3.28
N THR A 6 9.09 2.27 -3.37
CA THR A 6 8.76 3.12 -2.22
C THR A 6 7.57 2.60 -1.41
N TYR A 7 6.46 2.22 -2.05
CA TYR A 7 5.27 1.73 -1.34
C TYR A 7 5.48 0.35 -0.72
N GLY A 8 6.19 -0.55 -1.40
CA GLY A 8 6.49 -1.87 -0.85
C GLY A 8 7.33 -1.79 0.43
N ARG A 9 8.33 -0.90 0.47
CA ARG A 9 9.13 -0.65 1.68
C ARG A 9 8.32 0.03 2.79
N MET A 10 7.42 0.92 2.42
CA MET A 10 6.52 1.58 3.37
C MET A 10 5.56 0.57 4.02
N ALA A 11 4.98 -0.35 3.22
CA ALA A 11 4.15 -1.43 3.72
C ALA A 11 4.95 -2.33 4.66
N GLU A 12 6.18 -2.71 4.29
CA GLU A 12 7.03 -3.56 5.12
C GLU A 12 7.29 -2.94 6.49
N ALA A 13 7.69 -1.66 6.52
CA ALA A 13 7.96 -0.96 7.77
C ALA A 13 6.69 -0.87 8.63
N HIS A 14 5.57 -0.44 8.04
CA HIS A 14 4.30 -0.30 8.75
C HIS A 14 3.78 -1.64 9.29
N TRP A 15 3.78 -2.68 8.46
CA TRP A 15 3.25 -3.99 8.87
C TRP A 15 4.10 -4.60 9.97
N ARG A 16 5.42 -4.41 9.94
CA ARG A 16 6.31 -4.89 11.02
C ARG A 16 6.06 -4.18 12.35
N GLU A 17 5.70 -2.91 12.30
CA GLU A 17 5.44 -2.10 13.50
C GLU A 17 4.02 -2.31 14.06
N TYR A 18 3.00 -2.34 13.20
CA TYR A 18 1.59 -2.30 13.59
C TYR A 18 0.81 -3.60 13.36
N CYS A 19 1.32 -4.50 12.51
CA CYS A 19 0.68 -5.77 12.15
C CYS A 19 1.64 -6.98 12.25
N PRO A 20 2.32 -7.18 13.39
CA PRO A 20 3.38 -8.18 13.51
C PRO A 20 2.88 -9.62 13.34
N ARG A 21 1.61 -9.92 13.63
CA ARG A 21 1.07 -11.28 13.44
C ARG A 21 0.86 -11.57 11.96
N ILE A 22 0.31 -10.62 11.20
CA ILE A 22 0.18 -10.73 9.74
C ILE A 22 1.55 -10.95 9.10
N VAL A 23 2.55 -10.14 9.47
CA VAL A 23 3.93 -10.31 8.96
C VAL A 23 4.45 -11.71 9.27
N ARG A 24 4.33 -12.16 10.52
CA ARG A 24 4.80 -13.49 10.93
C ARG A 24 4.08 -14.62 10.20
N THR A 25 2.77 -14.48 9.95
CA THR A 25 2.02 -15.46 9.16
C THR A 25 2.51 -15.50 7.71
N LEU A 26 2.77 -14.35 7.10
CA LEU A 26 3.28 -14.25 5.73
C LEU A 26 4.72 -14.78 5.62
N GLU A 27 5.57 -14.53 6.61
CA GLU A 27 6.94 -15.07 6.71
C GLU A 27 6.91 -16.59 6.86
N ASN A 28 6.05 -17.15 7.74
CA ASN A 28 5.89 -18.59 7.89
C ASN A 28 5.38 -19.30 6.63
N GLN A 29 4.75 -18.56 5.71
CA GLN A 29 4.25 -19.07 4.43
C GLN A 29 5.22 -18.81 3.27
N ASP A 30 6.39 -18.22 3.50
CA ASP A 30 7.31 -17.73 2.47
C ASP A 30 6.65 -16.74 1.47
N ARG A 31 5.57 -16.06 1.92
CA ARG A 31 4.76 -15.13 1.11
C ARG A 31 4.95 -13.66 1.46
N SER A 32 5.82 -13.34 2.41
CA SER A 32 6.13 -11.96 2.84
C SER A 32 6.43 -11.04 1.64
N GLN A 33 7.42 -11.39 0.83
CA GLN A 33 7.82 -10.58 -0.33
C GLN A 33 6.70 -10.47 -1.37
N ALA A 34 5.98 -11.55 -1.64
CA ALA A 34 4.87 -11.56 -2.58
C ALA A 34 3.72 -10.66 -2.13
N ALA A 35 3.39 -10.68 -0.82
CA ALA A 35 2.34 -9.84 -0.26
C ALA A 35 2.71 -8.34 -0.29
N LEU A 36 3.97 -8.00 -0.04
CA LEU A 36 4.47 -6.63 -0.15
C LEU A 36 4.46 -6.12 -1.60
N LEU A 37 4.83 -6.98 -2.55
CA LEU A 37 4.74 -6.67 -3.97
C LEU A 37 3.29 -6.47 -4.40
N GLU A 38 2.39 -7.36 -3.99
CA GLU A 38 0.96 -7.26 -4.28
C GLU A 38 0.36 -5.97 -3.69
N ALA A 39 0.70 -5.62 -2.45
CA ALA A 39 0.25 -4.38 -1.82
C ALA A 39 0.72 -3.15 -2.59
N GLN A 40 1.97 -3.13 -3.05
CA GLN A 40 2.51 -2.06 -3.87
C GLN A 40 1.82 -1.97 -5.24
N GLU A 41 1.67 -3.09 -5.94
CA GLU A 41 1.06 -3.13 -7.28
C GLU A 41 -0.39 -2.66 -7.22
N ARG A 42 -1.19 -3.18 -6.27
CA ARG A 42 -2.57 -2.73 -6.07
C ARG A 42 -2.66 -1.25 -5.72
N THR A 43 -1.74 -0.75 -4.90
CA THR A 43 -1.67 0.69 -4.57
C THR A 43 -1.40 1.51 -5.82
N LEU A 44 -0.43 1.13 -6.64
CA LEU A 44 -0.08 1.84 -7.87
C LEU A 44 -1.24 1.83 -8.88
N ASP A 45 -1.85 0.68 -9.09
CA ASP A 45 -2.96 0.50 -10.03
C ASP A 45 -4.18 1.34 -9.62
N GLU A 46 -4.59 1.26 -8.35
CA GLU A 46 -5.74 2.03 -7.86
C GLU A 46 -5.45 3.53 -7.83
N MET A 47 -4.23 3.92 -7.44
CA MET A 47 -3.80 5.33 -7.54
C MET A 47 -3.85 5.82 -8.98
N GLU A 48 -3.37 5.05 -9.96
CA GLU A 48 -3.41 5.48 -11.35
C GLU A 48 -4.86 5.74 -11.83
N ILE A 49 -5.80 4.88 -11.45
CA ILE A 49 -7.21 5.04 -11.77
C ILE A 49 -7.77 6.31 -11.13
N LEU A 50 -7.57 6.49 -9.82
CA LEU A 50 -8.01 7.68 -9.09
C LEU A 50 -7.38 8.95 -9.64
N MET A 51 -6.10 8.88 -9.98
CA MET A 51 -5.38 10.01 -10.53
C MET A 51 -5.93 10.44 -11.89
N ARG A 52 -6.29 9.49 -12.75
CA ARG A 52 -6.96 9.79 -14.03
C ARG A 52 -8.33 10.44 -13.79
N GLN A 53 -9.06 10.07 -12.75
CA GLN A 53 -10.34 10.69 -12.39
C GLN A 53 -10.17 12.12 -11.89
N PHE A 54 -9.26 12.36 -10.94
CA PHE A 54 -9.01 13.70 -10.39
C PHE A 54 -8.44 14.68 -11.43
N ARG A 55 -7.57 14.21 -12.34
CA ARG A 55 -7.11 15.04 -13.46
C ARG A 55 -8.27 15.53 -14.34
N ARG A 56 -9.29 14.69 -14.57
CA ARG A 56 -10.50 15.10 -15.32
C ARG A 56 -11.33 16.15 -14.58
N GLN A 57 -11.21 16.21 -13.26
CA GLN A 57 -11.84 17.23 -12.41
C GLN A 57 -11.03 18.54 -12.35
N GLY A 58 -9.86 18.60 -13.01
CA GLY A 58 -9.02 19.80 -13.08
C GLY A 58 -8.00 19.93 -11.94
N LEU A 59 -7.81 18.89 -11.13
CA LEU A 59 -6.81 18.91 -10.06
C LEU A 59 -5.39 18.86 -10.65
N ASN A 60 -4.46 19.53 -9.97
CA ASN A 60 -3.06 19.48 -10.37
C ASN A 60 -2.43 18.10 -10.04
N PRO A 61 -1.29 17.73 -10.65
CA PRO A 61 -0.70 16.40 -10.47
C PRO A 61 -0.37 16.03 -9.01
N GLN A 62 0.01 17.00 -8.18
CA GLN A 62 0.37 16.77 -6.78
C GLN A 62 -0.87 16.52 -5.94
N GLN A 63 -1.89 17.39 -6.02
CA GLN A 63 -3.18 17.21 -5.36
C GLN A 63 -3.82 15.88 -5.74
N THR A 64 -3.70 15.52 -7.02
CA THR A 64 -4.23 14.28 -7.56
C THR A 64 -3.55 13.06 -6.94
N HIS A 65 -2.22 13.10 -6.79
CA HIS A 65 -1.45 12.04 -6.12
C HIS A 65 -1.80 11.97 -4.63
N ASP A 66 -1.79 13.10 -3.93
CA ASP A 66 -2.07 13.18 -2.49
C ASP A 66 -3.47 12.63 -2.18
N GLN A 67 -4.50 13.07 -2.92
CA GLN A 67 -5.87 12.58 -2.72
C GLN A 67 -6.00 11.09 -3.05
N ALA A 68 -5.34 10.61 -4.11
CA ALA A 68 -5.39 9.19 -4.45
C ALA A 68 -4.72 8.35 -3.35
N TRP A 69 -3.60 8.83 -2.81
CA TRP A 69 -2.88 8.17 -1.72
C TRP A 69 -3.75 8.03 -0.47
N GLU A 70 -4.41 9.11 -0.03
CA GLU A 70 -5.30 9.07 1.14
C GLU A 70 -6.39 7.99 1.03
N LEU A 71 -6.90 7.73 -0.17
CA LEU A 71 -7.97 6.75 -0.40
C LEU A 71 -7.49 5.30 -0.40
N VAL A 72 -6.23 5.04 -0.74
CA VAL A 72 -5.71 3.67 -0.91
C VAL A 72 -4.75 3.25 0.20
N ARG A 73 -4.12 4.20 0.88
CA ARG A 73 -3.03 3.90 1.84
C ARG A 73 -3.48 2.93 2.92
N GLU A 74 -4.67 3.10 3.48
CA GLU A 74 -5.18 2.25 4.57
C GLU A 74 -5.69 0.88 4.09
N LYS A 75 -5.88 0.71 2.77
CA LYS A 75 -6.34 -0.56 2.18
C LYS A 75 -5.21 -1.56 2.02
N TYR A 76 -4.01 -1.09 1.67
CA TYR A 76 -2.91 -1.96 1.27
C TYR A 76 -1.60 -1.68 2.01
N ILE A 77 -1.30 -0.43 2.37
CA ILE A 77 0.04 -0.06 2.89
C ILE A 77 -0.02 0.14 4.41
N LEU A 78 -0.82 1.12 4.84
CA LEU A 78 -1.03 1.51 6.23
C LEU A 78 -2.21 0.74 6.82
N LEU A 79 -2.12 -0.60 6.81
CA LEU A 79 -3.17 -1.45 7.37
C LEU A 79 -3.47 -1.04 8.82
N PRO A 80 -4.75 -1.01 9.22
CA PRO A 80 -5.11 -0.66 10.59
C PRO A 80 -4.45 -1.65 11.56
N PRO A 81 -3.97 -1.17 12.72
CA PRO A 81 -3.31 -2.04 13.69
C PRO A 81 -4.23 -3.19 14.09
N GLU A 82 -3.64 -4.36 14.27
CA GLU A 82 -4.37 -5.54 14.68
C GLU A 82 -5.12 -5.24 15.98
N ARG A 83 -6.46 -5.29 15.95
CA ARG A 83 -7.25 -5.23 17.18
C ARG A 83 -6.84 -6.43 18.02
N ALA A 84 -6.12 -6.17 19.11
CA ALA A 84 -5.88 -7.15 20.16
C ALA A 84 -7.26 -7.70 20.58
N LYS A 85 -7.56 -8.91 20.16
CA LYS A 85 -8.77 -9.64 20.54
C LYS A 85 -8.39 -10.68 21.58
#